data_AF-A0A7W8XHS9-F1
#
_entry.id   AF-A0A7W8XHS9-F1
#
_cell.length_a   1.000
_cell.length_b   1.000
_cell.length_c   1.000
_cell.angle_alpha   90.00
_cell.angle_beta   90.00
_cell.angle_gamma   90.00
#
_symmetry.space_group_name_H-M   'P 1'
#
loop_
_entity.id
_entity.type
_entity.pdbx_description
1 polymer ?
#
loop_
_entity_poly.entity_id
_entity_poly.type
_entity_poly.pdbx_seq_one_letter_code
_entity_poly.pdbx_strand_id
1 'polypeptide(L)'
;MSTSLVFAMAVTLSVGFYVWKVGINLTLSSVFLGLMLMLHGPMYLYYTRVWGPQTKFFETIMSAAPYNDAIGALDLSLAISIICITFGIGLADFASGISHQQIQAALHSWRTRPVRISKGVGQRVEVISIIGLLIILAVVVLENNIPKIIVYFISDASEVAKIAMRRESGGSRFYLFNLLVSNVLPFCAFCCFIVIRQRSMKLRAIAIAWAFIIAVVVAKASTLSKAPLAIFILQLLVVEHLRKSLDLPLGMAIRFILFGVLLFGAMVLIAIRELHGVGDALEFLFYRIFMIPNESLLEYYTAIPSVIPYSWGSKSSWLISFLAGEPNEPTYLLVGAVHRGVEGSTSTALFIADAWADFSWIGVLLFSLFAGFFIRLLDIELFVKRGKTVATIAGLALGHYGIFVMLSTALQTAMMTGGLILIIPLVVALSSSLKWVPDNNNGGREQLVTTG
;
A
#
# COMPACT_ATOMS: atom_id res chain seq x y z
N MET A 1 15.62 11.63 29.74
CA MET A 1 16.06 11.28 28.37
C MET A 1 15.24 12.12 27.40
N SER A 2 15.86 12.73 26.39
CA SER A 2 15.10 13.37 25.30
C SER A 2 14.25 12.30 24.59
N THR A 3 12.98 12.59 24.30
CA THR A 3 12.07 11.70 23.55
C THR A 3 12.66 11.25 22.22
N SER A 4 13.44 12.12 21.58
CA SER A 4 14.14 11.82 20.33
C SER A 4 15.24 10.76 20.51
N LEU A 5 15.88 10.68 21.68
CA LEU A 5 16.85 9.62 21.99
C LEU A 5 16.14 8.26 22.09
N VAL A 6 14.99 8.21 22.76
CA VAL A 6 14.17 6.99 22.87
C VAL A 6 13.73 6.53 21.48
N PHE A 7 13.29 7.46 20.64
CA PHE A 7 12.96 7.19 19.25
C PHE A 7 14.15 6.64 18.45
N ALA A 8 15.33 7.28 18.53
CA ALA A 8 16.52 6.81 17.84
C ALA A 8 16.95 5.39 18.29
N MET A 9 16.82 5.09 19.58
CA MET A 9 17.06 3.74 20.12
C MET A 9 16.05 2.73 19.55
N ALA A 10 14.77 3.07 19.52
CA ALA A 10 13.71 2.23 18.95
C ALA A 10 13.95 1.90 17.47
N VAL A 11 14.33 2.91 16.67
CA VAL A 11 14.70 2.76 15.27
C VAL A 11 15.91 1.85 15.13
N THR A 12 16.97 2.08 15.91
CA THR A 12 18.22 1.30 15.84
C THR A 12 17.99 -0.17 16.18
N LEU A 13 17.26 -0.45 17.26
CA LEU A 13 16.89 -1.82 17.65
C LEU A 13 16.05 -2.51 16.56
N SER A 14 15.13 -1.76 15.96
CA SER A 14 14.25 -2.29 14.92
C SER A 14 14.96 -2.50 13.58
N VAL A 15 15.99 -1.71 13.27
CA VAL A 15 16.91 -1.98 12.15
C VAL A 15 17.70 -3.26 12.42
N GLY A 16 18.19 -3.46 13.65
CA GLY A 16 18.85 -4.71 14.05
C GLY A 16 17.93 -5.92 13.88
N PHE A 17 16.67 -5.83 14.34
CA PHE A 17 15.66 -6.86 14.12
C PHE A 17 15.35 -7.08 12.64
N TYR A 18 15.20 -6.00 11.87
CA TYR A 18 14.94 -6.04 10.43
C TYR A 18 16.04 -6.82 9.69
N VAL A 19 17.30 -6.50 9.94
CA VAL A 19 18.45 -7.16 9.29
C VAL A 19 18.58 -8.62 9.74
N TRP A 20 18.40 -8.90 11.03
CA TRP A 20 18.65 -10.24 11.59
C TRP A 20 17.51 -11.23 11.35
N LYS A 21 16.24 -10.80 11.46
CA LYS A 21 15.08 -11.70 11.44
C LYS A 21 14.28 -11.65 10.16
N VAL A 22 14.04 -10.46 9.62
CA VAL A 22 13.14 -10.24 8.48
C VAL A 22 13.89 -10.32 7.14
N GLY A 23 15.05 -9.68 7.07
CA GLY A 23 15.91 -9.59 5.90
C GLY A 23 15.41 -8.59 4.84
N ILE A 24 16.30 -8.15 3.95
CA ILE A 24 15.98 -7.26 2.84
C ILE A 24 15.44 -8.06 1.66
N ASN A 25 14.12 -8.16 1.59
CA ASN A 25 13.41 -8.89 0.54
C ASN A 25 12.05 -8.23 0.26
N LEU A 26 11.28 -8.79 -0.68
CA LEU A 26 9.96 -8.31 -1.07
C LEU A 26 8.81 -9.06 -0.37
N THR A 27 9.05 -9.68 0.78
CA THR A 27 7.94 -10.12 1.65
C THR A 27 7.18 -8.90 2.18
N LEU A 28 5.92 -9.10 2.58
CA LEU A 28 5.08 -8.02 3.07
C LEU A 28 5.65 -7.40 4.35
N SER A 29 6.14 -8.23 5.27
CA SER A 29 6.75 -7.77 6.53
C SER A 29 8.03 -6.99 6.29
N SER A 30 8.85 -7.44 5.32
CA SER A 30 10.07 -6.71 4.96
C SER A 30 9.76 -5.34 4.35
N VAL A 31 8.83 -5.29 3.41
CA VAL A 31 8.43 -4.03 2.77
C VAL A 31 7.77 -3.09 3.78
N PHE A 32 6.90 -3.60 4.66
CA PHE A 32 6.26 -2.79 5.68
C PHE A 32 7.27 -2.18 6.66
N LEU A 33 8.12 -3.02 7.28
CA LEU A 33 9.09 -2.53 8.25
C LEU A 33 10.16 -1.67 7.59
N GLY A 34 10.64 -2.05 6.40
CA GLY A 34 11.62 -1.28 5.64
C GLY A 34 11.11 0.11 5.25
N LEU A 35 9.89 0.22 4.72
CA LEU A 35 9.29 1.52 4.39
C LEU A 35 8.98 2.33 5.64
N MET A 36 8.50 1.70 6.72
CA MET A 36 8.26 2.38 8.00
C MET A 36 9.56 3.00 8.54
N LEU A 37 10.66 2.25 8.55
CA LEU A 37 11.98 2.73 8.99
C LEU A 37 12.54 3.80 8.05
N MET A 38 12.31 3.69 6.74
CA MET A 38 12.80 4.65 5.76
C MET A 38 12.04 5.99 5.82
N LEU A 39 10.71 5.95 5.80
CA LEU A 39 9.85 7.14 5.71
C LEU A 39 9.64 7.82 7.06
N HIS A 40 9.54 7.03 8.14
CA HIS A 40 9.21 7.51 9.48
C HIS A 40 10.32 7.26 10.50
N GLY A 41 11.51 6.81 10.08
CA GLY A 41 12.72 6.71 10.90
C GLY A 41 13.58 7.99 10.79
N PRO A 42 14.72 7.97 10.07
CA PRO A 42 15.58 9.15 9.92
C PRO A 42 14.89 10.34 9.24
N MET A 43 14.02 10.09 8.25
CA MET A 43 13.34 11.15 7.50
C MET A 43 12.34 11.92 8.36
N TYR A 44 11.75 11.27 9.36
CA TYR A 44 10.92 11.95 10.37
C TYR A 44 11.74 12.95 11.20
N LEU A 45 12.92 12.55 11.69
CA LEU A 45 13.80 13.47 12.44
C LEU A 45 14.30 14.62 11.57
N TYR A 46 14.65 14.33 10.32
CA TYR A 46 15.02 15.37 9.37
C TYR A 46 13.87 16.38 9.16
N TYR A 47 12.64 15.89 9.01
CA TYR A 47 11.46 16.74 8.91
C TYR A 47 11.28 17.62 10.17
N THR A 48 11.22 17.04 11.36
CA THR A 48 10.88 17.80 12.58
C THR A 48 12.00 18.69 13.10
N ARG A 49 13.26 18.43 12.74
CA ARG A 49 14.43 19.15 13.27
C ARG A 49 15.11 20.08 12.27
N VAL A 50 15.00 19.80 10.97
CA VAL A 50 15.75 20.54 9.95
C VAL A 50 14.81 21.17 8.94
N TRP A 51 13.99 20.38 8.25
CA TRP A 51 13.17 20.86 7.14
C TRP A 51 11.96 21.67 7.60
N GLY A 52 11.10 21.06 8.44
CA GLY A 52 9.87 21.63 8.93
C GLY A 52 10.05 23.04 9.52
N PRO A 53 10.97 23.25 10.47
CA PRO A 53 11.23 24.57 11.07
C PRO A 53 11.59 25.70 10.10
N GLN A 54 11.98 25.38 8.85
CA GLN A 54 12.27 26.38 7.82
C GLN A 54 11.02 26.80 7.02
N THR A 55 9.88 26.16 7.26
CA THR A 55 8.64 26.37 6.51
C THR A 55 7.61 27.13 7.36
N LYS A 56 6.92 28.09 6.73
CA LYS A 56 5.82 28.83 7.39
C LYS A 56 4.69 27.91 7.83
N PHE A 57 4.44 26.83 7.09
CA PHE A 57 3.37 25.91 7.40
C PHE A 57 3.64 25.12 8.70
N PHE A 58 4.90 24.78 8.99
CA PHE A 58 5.26 24.18 10.27
C PHE A 58 4.96 25.10 11.46
N GLU A 59 5.21 26.40 11.33
CA GLU A 59 4.84 27.39 12.35
C GLU A 59 3.32 27.42 12.55
N THR A 60 2.54 27.39 11.46
CA THR A 60 1.07 27.26 11.52
C THR A 60 0.65 26.01 12.29
N ILE A 61 1.20 24.84 11.95
CA ILE A 61 0.87 23.57 12.61
C ILE A 61 1.18 23.62 14.12
N MET A 62 2.34 24.15 14.50
CA MET A 62 2.76 24.23 15.90
C MET A 62 1.96 25.28 16.68
N SER A 63 1.51 26.35 16.03
CA SER A 63 0.68 27.39 16.66
C SER A 63 -0.69 26.90 17.11
N ALA A 64 -1.20 25.81 16.53
CA ALA A 64 -2.46 25.18 16.92
C ALA A 64 -2.39 24.44 18.28
N ALA A 65 -1.18 24.18 18.79
CA ALA A 65 -0.94 23.46 20.04
C ALA A 65 0.12 24.15 20.93
N PRO A 66 -0.08 25.42 21.33
CA PRO A 66 0.98 26.24 21.93
C PRO A 66 1.44 25.73 23.31
N TYR A 67 0.65 24.89 23.97
CA TYR A 67 0.91 24.38 25.31
C TYR A 67 1.24 22.89 25.38
N ASN A 68 1.23 22.18 24.24
CA ASN A 68 1.45 20.74 24.18
C ASN A 68 2.77 20.42 23.47
N ASP A 69 3.57 19.53 24.05
CA ASP A 69 4.77 18.99 23.40
C ASP A 69 4.39 17.95 22.34
N ALA A 70 3.80 18.43 21.24
CA ALA A 70 3.33 17.58 20.14
C ALA A 70 4.46 16.78 19.50
N ILE A 71 5.67 17.36 19.42
CA ILE A 71 6.82 16.65 18.84
C ILE A 71 7.32 15.57 19.79
N GLY A 72 7.41 15.84 21.10
CA GLY A 72 7.78 14.81 22.08
C GLY A 72 6.76 13.66 22.14
N ALA A 73 5.47 13.96 22.03
CA ALA A 73 4.43 12.95 21.92
C ALA A 73 4.54 12.11 20.63
N LEU A 74 4.83 12.76 19.50
CA LEU A 74 5.02 12.09 18.21
C LEU A 74 6.29 11.22 18.19
N ASP A 75 7.41 11.71 18.75
CA ASP A 75 8.65 10.95 18.94
C ASP A 75 8.37 9.63 19.68
N LEU A 76 7.66 9.72 20.83
CA LEU A 76 7.31 8.55 21.63
C LEU A 76 6.35 7.61 20.89
N SER A 77 5.36 8.16 20.22
CA SER A 77 4.36 7.37 19.50
C SER A 77 4.97 6.58 18.36
N LEU A 78 5.85 7.19 17.55
CA LEU A 78 6.57 6.49 16.50
C LEU A 78 7.52 5.44 17.08
N ALA A 79 8.18 5.73 18.21
CA ALA A 79 9.03 4.77 18.90
C ALA A 79 8.25 3.52 19.34
N ILE A 80 7.11 3.74 20.01
CA ILE A 80 6.19 2.68 20.45
C ILE A 80 5.69 1.91 19.23
N SER A 81 5.26 2.60 18.17
CA SER A 81 4.73 1.97 16.97
C SER A 81 5.74 1.02 16.34
N ILE A 82 6.98 1.50 16.12
CA ILE A 82 8.05 0.71 15.51
C ILE A 82 8.40 -0.52 16.36
N ILE A 83 8.47 -0.37 17.70
CA ILE A 83 8.71 -1.50 18.62
C ILE A 83 7.53 -2.48 18.61
N CYS A 84 6.29 -2.00 18.65
CA CYS A 84 5.10 -2.84 18.63
C CYS A 84 4.96 -3.59 17.31
N ILE A 85 5.29 -2.98 16.17
CA ILE A 85 5.30 -3.64 14.86
C ILE A 85 6.32 -4.79 14.85
N THR A 86 7.56 -4.53 15.31
CA THR A 86 8.60 -5.58 15.36
C THR A 86 8.22 -6.71 16.31
N PHE A 87 7.66 -6.37 17.47
CA PHE A 87 7.14 -7.35 18.41
C PHE A 87 5.97 -8.16 17.82
N GLY A 88 5.04 -7.52 17.10
CA GLY A 88 3.93 -8.18 16.42
C GLY A 88 4.38 -9.17 15.35
N ILE A 89 5.41 -8.83 14.57
CA ILE A 89 6.04 -9.75 13.62
C ILE A 89 6.59 -10.99 14.36
N GLY A 90 7.33 -10.78 15.46
CA GLY A 90 7.86 -11.88 16.26
C GLY A 90 6.76 -12.74 16.91
N LEU A 91 5.67 -12.12 17.35
CA LEU A 91 4.52 -12.80 17.94
C LEU A 91 3.78 -13.67 16.91
N ALA A 92 3.67 -13.23 15.65
CA ALA A 92 3.07 -14.02 14.59
C ALA A 92 3.91 -15.26 14.23
N ASP A 93 5.24 -15.14 14.22
CA ASP A 93 6.17 -16.26 14.04
C ASP A 93 5.99 -17.28 15.19
N PHE A 94 5.94 -16.80 16.43
CA PHE A 94 5.72 -17.63 17.62
C PHE A 94 4.36 -18.34 17.58
N ALA A 95 3.27 -17.60 17.36
CA ALA A 95 1.91 -18.12 17.33
C ALA A 95 1.69 -19.16 16.22
N SER A 96 2.40 -19.02 15.10
CA SER A 96 2.33 -19.95 13.97
C SER A 96 3.32 -21.12 14.08
N GLY A 97 4.17 -21.15 15.11
CA GLY A 97 5.23 -22.16 15.27
C GLY A 97 6.27 -22.15 14.15
N ILE A 98 6.49 -20.99 13.51
CA ILE A 98 7.41 -20.87 12.37
C ILE A 98 8.80 -20.47 12.86
N SER A 99 9.79 -21.31 12.56
CA SER A 99 11.19 -21.03 12.86
C SER A 99 11.84 -20.14 11.79
N HIS A 100 12.87 -19.40 12.19
CA HIS A 100 13.66 -18.59 11.24
C HIS A 100 14.25 -19.42 10.10
N GLN A 101 14.63 -20.68 10.37
CA GLN A 101 15.15 -21.59 9.34
C GLN A 101 14.09 -21.94 8.29
N GLN A 102 12.83 -22.12 8.67
CA GLN A 102 11.74 -22.38 7.72
C GLN A 102 11.50 -21.17 6.80
N ILE A 103 11.59 -19.95 7.34
CA ILE A 103 11.48 -18.72 6.54
C ILE A 103 12.62 -18.64 5.51
N GLN A 104 13.87 -18.87 5.94
CA GLN A 104 15.02 -18.88 5.04
C GLN A 104 14.93 -19.98 3.98
N ALA A 105 14.49 -21.18 4.37
CA ALA A 105 14.26 -22.29 3.45
C ALA A 105 13.17 -21.93 2.42
N ALA A 106 12.08 -21.27 2.85
CA ALA A 106 11.02 -20.81 1.96
C ALA A 106 11.53 -19.73 0.97
N LEU A 107 12.32 -18.76 1.44
CA LEU A 107 12.97 -17.76 0.57
C LEU A 107 13.89 -18.42 -0.47
N HIS A 108 14.75 -19.35 -0.04
CA HIS A 108 15.62 -20.08 -0.95
C HIS A 108 14.82 -20.91 -1.97
N SER A 109 13.78 -21.62 -1.51
CA SER A 109 12.90 -22.41 -2.37
C SER A 109 12.17 -21.56 -3.43
N TRP A 110 11.85 -20.31 -3.10
CA TRP A 110 11.19 -19.39 -4.02
C TRP A 110 12.04 -19.06 -5.24
N ARG A 111 13.36 -18.96 -5.05
CA ARG A 111 14.32 -18.67 -6.12
C ARG A 111 14.51 -19.89 -7.03
N THR A 112 14.57 -21.08 -6.46
CA THR A 112 14.91 -22.30 -7.21
C THR A 112 13.71 -22.94 -7.90
N ARG A 113 12.50 -22.80 -7.34
CA ARG A 113 11.31 -23.47 -7.88
C ARG A 113 10.62 -22.63 -8.97
N PRO A 114 10.09 -23.29 -10.03
CA PRO A 114 9.22 -22.64 -10.99
C PRO A 114 7.88 -22.26 -10.36
N VAL A 115 7.15 -21.35 -11.01
CA VAL A 115 5.81 -20.98 -10.56
C VAL A 115 4.86 -22.17 -10.74
N ARG A 116 4.24 -22.62 -9.64
CA ARG A 116 3.24 -23.70 -9.70
C ARG A 116 1.93 -23.18 -10.29
N ILE A 117 1.49 -23.83 -11.36
CA ILE A 117 0.20 -23.58 -12.02
C ILE A 117 -0.66 -24.83 -11.88
N SER A 118 -1.69 -24.79 -11.04
CA SER A 118 -2.61 -25.92 -10.92
C SER A 118 -3.46 -26.07 -12.17
N LYS A 119 -3.88 -27.31 -12.46
CA LYS A 119 -4.76 -27.62 -13.59
C LYS A 119 -6.03 -26.75 -13.51
N GLY A 120 -6.44 -26.20 -14.65
CA GLY A 120 -7.62 -25.33 -14.76
C GLY A 120 -7.45 -23.89 -14.27
N VAL A 121 -6.28 -23.45 -13.79
CA VAL A 121 -6.06 -22.02 -13.48
C VAL A 121 -6.13 -21.17 -14.73
N GLY A 122 -5.55 -21.62 -15.85
CA GLY A 122 -5.64 -20.89 -17.13
C GLY A 122 -7.07 -20.65 -17.57
N GLN A 123 -7.94 -21.68 -17.51
CA GLN A 123 -9.37 -21.55 -17.84
C GLN A 123 -10.11 -20.60 -16.89
N ARG A 124 -9.85 -20.70 -15.58
CA ARG A 124 -10.46 -19.79 -14.59
C ARG A 124 -10.03 -18.35 -14.82
N VAL A 125 -8.74 -18.11 -15.06
CA VAL A 125 -8.21 -16.78 -15.37
C VAL A 125 -8.81 -16.25 -16.67
N GLU A 126 -9.00 -17.07 -17.69
CA GLU A 126 -9.68 -16.69 -18.94
C GLU A 126 -11.13 -16.25 -18.67
N VAL A 127 -11.91 -17.05 -17.94
CA VAL A 127 -13.30 -16.71 -17.57
C VAL A 127 -13.37 -15.42 -16.75
N ILE A 128 -12.50 -15.29 -15.74
CA ILE A 128 -12.41 -14.08 -14.91
C ILE A 128 -12.04 -12.86 -15.77
N SER A 129 -11.14 -13.00 -16.74
CA SER A 129 -10.74 -11.92 -17.64
C SER A 129 -11.89 -11.47 -18.52
N ILE A 130 -12.69 -12.40 -19.05
CA ILE A 130 -13.87 -12.08 -19.88
C ILE A 130 -14.90 -11.33 -19.04
N ILE A 131 -15.24 -11.85 -17.86
CA ILE A 131 -16.22 -11.21 -16.96
C ILE A 131 -15.73 -9.82 -16.54
N GLY A 132 -14.47 -9.71 -16.11
CA GLY A 132 -13.86 -8.44 -15.70
C GLY A 132 -13.81 -7.43 -16.83
N LEU A 133 -13.47 -7.86 -18.05
CA LEU A 133 -13.46 -7.01 -19.24
C LEU A 133 -14.86 -6.48 -19.57
N LEU A 134 -15.88 -7.33 -19.51
CA LEU A 134 -17.27 -6.92 -19.74
C LEU A 134 -17.75 -5.91 -18.70
N ILE A 135 -17.42 -6.12 -17.41
CA ILE A 135 -17.77 -5.18 -16.33
C ILE A 135 -17.10 -3.82 -16.56
N ILE A 136 -15.79 -3.81 -16.86
CA ILE A 136 -15.07 -2.55 -17.12
C ILE A 136 -15.64 -1.85 -18.35
N LEU A 137 -15.88 -2.58 -19.45
CA LEU A 137 -16.41 -2.01 -20.68
C LEU A 137 -17.79 -1.40 -20.46
N ALA A 138 -18.68 -2.09 -19.74
CA ALA A 138 -20.00 -1.58 -19.40
C ALA A 138 -19.90 -0.25 -18.65
N VAL A 139 -19.06 -0.15 -17.62
CA VAL A 139 -18.90 1.09 -16.84
C VAL A 139 -18.25 2.20 -17.68
N VAL A 140 -17.21 1.88 -18.46
CA VAL A 140 -16.53 2.86 -19.32
C VAL A 140 -17.48 3.47 -20.35
N VAL A 141 -18.38 2.66 -20.93
CA VAL A 141 -19.41 3.13 -21.88
C VAL A 141 -20.50 3.92 -21.16
N LEU A 142 -21.05 3.38 -20.06
CA LEU A 142 -22.15 4.03 -19.33
C LEU A 142 -21.76 5.39 -18.75
N GLU A 143 -20.54 5.53 -18.25
CA GLU A 143 -20.07 6.77 -17.62
C GLU A 143 -19.25 7.65 -18.56
N ASN A 144 -19.09 7.25 -19.82
CA ASN A 144 -18.31 7.94 -20.84
C ASN A 144 -16.90 8.32 -20.33
N ASN A 145 -16.19 7.34 -19.78
CA ASN A 145 -14.92 7.57 -19.08
C ASN A 145 -13.76 7.93 -20.01
N ILE A 146 -13.79 7.50 -21.29
CA ILE A 146 -12.71 7.79 -22.25
C ILE A 146 -12.59 9.30 -22.54
N PRO A 147 -13.66 10.02 -22.95
CA PRO A 147 -13.58 11.47 -23.11
C PRO A 147 -13.12 12.21 -21.85
N LYS A 148 -13.57 11.79 -20.66
CA LYS A 148 -13.14 12.40 -19.39
C LYS A 148 -11.63 12.29 -19.17
N ILE A 149 -11.06 11.11 -19.43
CA ILE A 149 -9.61 10.89 -19.33
C ILE A 149 -8.88 11.79 -20.33
N ILE A 150 -9.33 11.82 -21.59
CA ILE A 150 -8.73 12.65 -22.64
C ILE A 150 -8.75 14.12 -22.24
N VAL A 151 -9.91 14.65 -21.83
CA VAL A 151 -10.05 16.04 -21.39
C VAL A 151 -9.15 16.32 -20.19
N TYR A 152 -9.11 15.44 -19.20
CA TYR A 152 -8.30 15.66 -17.99
C TYR A 152 -6.79 15.71 -18.29
N PHE A 153 -6.28 14.79 -19.12
CA PHE A 153 -4.84 14.69 -19.39
C PHE A 153 -4.37 15.64 -20.49
N ILE A 154 -5.23 16.02 -21.44
CA ILE A 154 -4.86 16.89 -22.58
C ILE A 154 -5.21 18.36 -22.33
N SER A 155 -6.22 18.66 -21.50
CA SER A 155 -6.61 20.06 -21.29
C SER A 155 -5.50 20.90 -20.66
N ASP A 156 -5.42 22.14 -21.13
CA ASP A 156 -4.59 23.21 -20.57
C ASP A 156 -5.20 23.82 -19.28
N ALA A 157 -6.14 23.12 -18.65
CA ALA A 157 -6.77 23.56 -17.41
C ALA A 157 -5.72 23.69 -16.29
N SER A 158 -5.87 24.73 -15.46
CA SER A 158 -5.02 24.98 -14.28
C SER A 158 -5.09 23.82 -13.29
N GLU A 159 -4.11 23.72 -12.38
CA GLU A 159 -4.08 22.66 -11.36
C GLU A 159 -5.35 22.66 -10.51
N VAL A 160 -5.84 23.84 -10.13
CA VAL A 160 -7.09 24.01 -9.37
C VAL A 160 -8.29 23.45 -10.14
N ALA A 161 -8.39 23.74 -11.45
CA ALA A 161 -9.46 23.20 -12.28
C ALA A 161 -9.37 21.67 -12.44
N LYS A 162 -8.16 21.12 -12.55
CA LYS A 162 -7.93 19.67 -12.58
C LYS A 162 -8.29 19.02 -11.23
N ILE A 163 -8.01 19.66 -10.10
CA ILE A 163 -8.44 19.19 -8.78
C ILE A 163 -9.97 19.14 -8.70
N ALA A 164 -10.66 20.19 -9.17
CA ALA A 164 -12.12 20.23 -9.22
C ALA A 164 -12.69 19.12 -10.11
N MET A 165 -12.17 18.95 -11.33
CA MET A 165 -12.58 17.87 -12.24
C MET A 165 -12.39 16.49 -11.62
N ARG A 166 -11.27 16.26 -10.90
CA ARG A 166 -11.04 15.00 -10.19
C ARG A 166 -12.07 14.77 -9.09
N ARG A 167 -12.43 15.81 -8.34
CA ARG A 167 -13.41 15.71 -7.25
C ARG A 167 -14.82 15.38 -7.77
N GLU A 168 -15.19 15.98 -8.90
CA GLU A 168 -16.56 15.87 -9.45
C GLU A 168 -16.75 14.68 -10.38
N SER A 169 -15.70 14.29 -11.11
CA SER A 169 -15.78 13.29 -12.20
C SER A 169 -14.77 12.15 -12.08
N GLY A 170 -13.96 12.12 -11.01
CA GLY A 170 -12.93 11.10 -10.81
C GLY A 170 -13.50 9.76 -10.34
N GLY A 171 -13.11 8.69 -11.02
CA GLY A 171 -13.56 7.34 -10.73
C GLY A 171 -14.97 7.07 -11.26
N SER A 172 -15.59 6.04 -10.72
CA SER A 172 -16.97 5.67 -11.05
C SER A 172 -17.93 6.14 -9.96
N ARG A 173 -19.18 6.42 -10.34
CA ARG A 173 -20.26 6.73 -9.38
C ARG A 173 -20.59 5.52 -8.51
N PHE A 174 -20.36 4.32 -9.03
CA PHE A 174 -20.52 3.08 -8.28
C PHE A 174 -19.32 2.83 -7.38
N TYR A 175 -19.50 2.98 -6.06
CA TYR A 175 -18.47 2.69 -5.06
C TYR A 175 -17.93 1.27 -5.17
N LEU A 176 -18.80 0.28 -5.41
CA LEU A 176 -18.40 -1.11 -5.58
C LEU A 176 -17.42 -1.29 -6.75
N PHE A 177 -17.62 -0.59 -7.86
CA PHE A 177 -16.69 -0.65 -8.98
C PHE A 177 -15.33 -0.03 -8.62
N ASN A 178 -15.30 1.08 -7.89
CA ASN A 178 -14.05 1.67 -7.40
C ASN A 178 -13.30 0.70 -6.47
N LEU A 179 -14.02 -0.06 -5.64
CA LEU A 179 -13.44 -1.10 -4.79
C LEU A 179 -12.87 -2.27 -5.63
N LEU A 180 -13.58 -2.70 -6.67
CA LEU A 180 -13.12 -3.73 -7.60
C LEU A 180 -11.87 -3.27 -8.36
N VAL A 181 -11.86 -2.04 -8.89
CA VAL A 181 -10.71 -1.44 -9.59
C VAL A 181 -9.53 -1.24 -8.64
N SER A 182 -9.78 -0.98 -7.36
CA SER A 182 -8.73 -0.81 -6.36
C SER A 182 -8.06 -2.13 -5.98
N ASN A 183 -8.83 -3.22 -5.89
CA ASN A 183 -8.38 -4.48 -5.30
C ASN A 183 -8.47 -5.69 -6.23
N VAL A 184 -9.70 -6.12 -6.56
CA VAL A 184 -9.98 -7.41 -7.19
C VAL A 184 -9.47 -7.46 -8.63
N LEU A 185 -9.73 -6.41 -9.41
CA LEU A 185 -9.33 -6.36 -10.82
C LEU A 185 -7.80 -6.30 -10.98
N PRO A 186 -7.04 -5.49 -10.19
CA PRO A 186 -5.59 -5.58 -10.17
C PRO A 186 -5.06 -6.97 -9.82
N PHE A 187 -5.62 -7.63 -8.79
CA PHE A 187 -5.23 -9.00 -8.43
C PHE A 187 -5.42 -9.96 -9.59
N CYS A 188 -6.59 -9.92 -10.25
CA CYS A 188 -6.87 -10.73 -11.43
C CYS A 188 -5.93 -10.40 -12.59
N ALA A 189 -5.60 -9.12 -12.80
CA ALA A 189 -4.66 -8.68 -13.83
C ALA A 189 -3.24 -9.19 -13.56
N PHE A 190 -2.79 -9.23 -12.30
CA PHE A 190 -1.51 -9.84 -11.92
C PHE A 190 -1.51 -11.34 -12.21
N CYS A 191 -2.61 -12.04 -11.92
CA CYS A 191 -2.75 -13.46 -12.26
C CYS A 191 -2.66 -13.68 -13.78
N CYS A 192 -3.37 -12.87 -14.57
CA CYS A 192 -3.31 -12.88 -16.04
C CYS A 192 -1.87 -12.70 -16.53
N PHE A 193 -1.20 -11.67 -16.01
CA PHE A 193 0.17 -11.34 -16.38
C PHE A 193 1.12 -12.51 -16.10
N ILE A 194 1.05 -13.13 -14.92
CA ILE A 194 1.90 -14.28 -14.58
C ILE A 194 1.62 -15.46 -15.51
N VAL A 195 0.35 -15.79 -15.76
CA VAL A 195 -0.06 -16.92 -16.60
C VAL A 195 0.39 -16.70 -18.06
N ILE A 196 0.28 -15.47 -18.59
CA ILE A 196 0.81 -15.09 -19.90
C ILE A 196 2.33 -15.34 -19.95
N ARG A 197 3.07 -14.89 -18.93
CA ARG A 197 4.54 -15.02 -18.85
C ARG A 197 5.00 -16.48 -18.76
N GLN A 198 4.16 -17.37 -18.23
CA GLN A 198 4.43 -18.81 -18.17
C GLN A 198 3.95 -19.57 -19.42
N ARG A 199 3.40 -18.88 -20.43
CA ARG A 199 2.92 -19.46 -21.70
C ARG A 199 1.96 -20.64 -21.53
N SER A 200 1.18 -20.67 -20.46
CA SER A 200 0.30 -21.79 -20.14
C SER A 200 -1.12 -21.66 -20.73
N MET A 201 -1.32 -20.77 -21.71
CA MET A 201 -2.61 -20.43 -22.31
C MET A 201 -2.55 -20.51 -23.83
N LYS A 202 -3.70 -20.78 -24.46
CA LYS A 202 -3.88 -20.67 -25.92
C LYS A 202 -3.77 -19.21 -26.36
N LEU A 203 -3.37 -18.97 -27.61
CA LEU A 203 -3.16 -17.62 -28.15
C LEU A 203 -4.39 -16.70 -27.99
N ARG A 204 -5.60 -17.22 -28.21
CA ARG A 204 -6.86 -16.49 -27.99
C ARG A 204 -7.00 -16.01 -26.55
N ALA A 205 -6.70 -16.87 -25.58
CA ALA A 205 -6.82 -16.54 -24.17
C ALA A 205 -5.75 -15.54 -23.72
N ILE A 206 -4.55 -15.58 -24.33
CA ILE A 206 -3.50 -14.57 -24.14
C ILE A 206 -3.98 -13.19 -24.61
N ALA A 207 -4.64 -13.11 -25.78
CA ALA A 207 -5.17 -11.84 -26.29
C ALA A 207 -6.25 -11.26 -25.36
N ILE A 208 -7.17 -12.09 -24.87
CA ILE A 208 -8.21 -11.67 -23.92
C ILE A 208 -7.58 -11.17 -22.61
N ALA A 209 -6.58 -11.88 -22.08
CA ALA A 209 -5.89 -11.50 -20.85
C ALA A 209 -5.16 -10.15 -21.01
N TRP A 210 -4.52 -9.88 -22.15
CA TRP A 210 -3.93 -8.57 -22.44
C TRP A 210 -4.98 -7.47 -22.55
N ALA A 211 -6.09 -7.72 -23.25
CA ALA A 211 -7.19 -6.77 -23.34
C ALA A 211 -7.74 -6.41 -21.96
N PHE A 212 -7.86 -7.40 -21.07
CA PHE A 212 -8.28 -7.19 -19.68
C PHE A 212 -7.27 -6.35 -18.89
N ILE A 213 -5.96 -6.61 -18.98
CA ILE A 213 -4.93 -5.80 -18.31
C ILE A 213 -5.00 -4.34 -18.80
N ILE A 214 -5.14 -4.11 -20.11
CA ILE A 214 -5.30 -2.77 -20.69
C ILE A 214 -6.58 -2.11 -20.18
N ALA A 215 -7.69 -2.85 -20.08
CA ALA A 215 -8.93 -2.33 -19.53
C ALA A 215 -8.78 -1.89 -18.06
N VAL A 216 -8.01 -2.64 -17.24
CA VAL A 216 -7.69 -2.25 -15.86
C VAL A 216 -6.85 -0.97 -15.82
N VAL A 217 -5.87 -0.82 -16.74
CA VAL A 217 -5.10 0.42 -16.91
C VAL A 217 -6.02 1.61 -17.20
N VAL A 218 -6.97 1.45 -18.11
CA VAL A 218 -7.95 2.49 -18.46
C VAL A 218 -8.86 2.80 -17.26
N ALA A 219 -9.33 1.79 -16.54
CA ALA A 219 -10.14 1.99 -15.33
C ALA A 219 -9.37 2.68 -14.19
N LYS A 220 -8.06 2.43 -14.06
CA LYS A 220 -7.20 3.19 -13.14
C LYS A 220 -7.02 4.63 -13.61
N ALA A 221 -6.85 4.87 -14.91
CA ALA A 221 -6.78 6.21 -15.48
C ALA A 221 -8.09 7.00 -15.31
N SER A 222 -9.25 6.33 -15.30
CA SER A 222 -10.55 6.98 -15.07
C SER A 222 -10.73 7.51 -13.65
N THR A 223 -9.84 7.18 -12.72
CA THR A 223 -9.80 7.83 -11.39
C THR A 223 -9.38 9.31 -11.47
N LEU A 224 -8.96 9.79 -12.65
CA LEU A 224 -8.48 11.14 -12.90
C LEU A 224 -7.40 11.56 -11.89
N SER A 225 -6.62 10.57 -11.46
CA SER A 225 -5.50 10.71 -10.55
C SER A 225 -4.29 10.03 -11.16
N LYS A 226 -3.14 10.70 -11.08
CA LYS A 226 -1.89 10.25 -11.69
C LYS A 226 -1.30 9.05 -10.95
N ALA A 227 -1.40 9.05 -9.63
CA ALA A 227 -0.76 8.03 -8.78
C ALA A 227 -1.30 6.60 -8.99
N PRO A 228 -2.63 6.33 -9.03
CA PRO A 228 -3.14 4.96 -9.16
C PRO A 228 -2.67 4.23 -10.42
N LEU A 229 -2.55 4.95 -11.54
CA LEU A 229 -2.05 4.40 -12.79
C LEU A 229 -0.55 4.06 -12.69
N ALA A 230 0.28 5.00 -12.22
CA ALA A 230 1.71 4.79 -12.06
C ALA A 230 2.02 3.64 -11.09
N ILE A 231 1.31 3.59 -9.96
CA ILE A 231 1.44 2.53 -8.97
C ILE A 231 1.08 1.18 -9.59
N PHE A 232 0.01 1.08 -10.38
CA PHE A 232 -0.35 -0.18 -11.03
C PHE A 232 0.73 -0.67 -12.01
N ILE A 233 1.33 0.24 -12.80
CA ILE A 233 2.45 -0.09 -13.69
C ILE A 233 3.66 -0.57 -12.89
N LEU A 234 4.00 0.12 -11.80
CA LEU A 234 5.09 -0.29 -10.91
C LEU A 234 4.81 -1.66 -10.27
N GLN A 235 3.57 -1.93 -9.87
CA GLN A 235 3.17 -3.24 -9.36
C GLN A 235 3.35 -4.35 -10.39
N LEU A 236 3.08 -4.13 -11.67
CA LEU A 236 3.36 -5.13 -12.72
C LEU A 236 4.86 -5.46 -12.83
N LEU A 237 5.73 -4.47 -12.66
CA LEU A 237 7.19 -4.70 -12.60
C LEU A 237 7.59 -5.48 -11.35
N VAL A 238 7.00 -5.14 -10.20
CA VAL A 238 7.19 -5.90 -8.96
C VAL A 238 6.72 -7.35 -9.13
N VAL A 239 5.56 -7.59 -9.76
CA VAL A 239 5.06 -8.94 -10.07
C VAL A 239 6.04 -9.72 -10.95
N GLU A 240 6.62 -9.10 -11.99
CA GLU A 240 7.62 -9.77 -12.84
C GLU A 240 8.88 -10.13 -12.05
N HIS A 241 9.28 -9.32 -11.06
CA HIS A 241 10.40 -9.64 -10.19
C HIS A 241 10.04 -10.70 -9.16
N LEU A 242 8.90 -10.60 -8.48
CA LEU A 242 8.38 -11.60 -7.53
C LEU A 242 8.23 -12.98 -8.19
N ARG A 243 7.89 -13.03 -9.48
CA ARG A 243 7.86 -14.25 -10.27
C ARG A 243 9.23 -14.95 -10.33
N LYS A 244 10.33 -14.21 -10.21
CA LYS A 244 11.71 -14.71 -10.29
C LYS A 244 12.31 -14.91 -8.90
N SER A 245 12.30 -13.88 -8.06
CA SER A 245 12.90 -13.90 -6.71
C SER A 245 12.14 -13.00 -5.74
N LEU A 246 12.19 -13.34 -4.45
CA LEU A 246 11.82 -12.44 -3.35
C LEU A 246 12.99 -11.58 -2.89
N ASP A 247 14.23 -11.95 -3.22
CA ASP A 247 15.41 -11.18 -2.85
C ASP A 247 15.35 -9.81 -3.53
N LEU A 248 15.69 -8.77 -2.76
CA LEU A 248 15.80 -7.42 -3.28
C LEU A 248 17.27 -6.98 -3.24
N PRO A 249 18.10 -7.43 -4.19
CA PRO A 249 19.49 -6.96 -4.25
C PRO A 249 19.49 -5.45 -4.49
N LEU A 250 20.49 -4.76 -3.93
CA LEU A 250 20.60 -3.30 -3.99
C LEU A 250 20.45 -2.76 -5.43
N GLY A 251 21.09 -3.40 -6.41
CA GLY A 251 20.96 -2.99 -7.82
C GLY A 251 19.56 -3.13 -8.42
N MET A 252 18.70 -4.01 -7.88
CA MET A 252 17.29 -4.05 -8.26
C MET A 252 16.48 -2.97 -7.54
N ALA A 253 16.75 -2.74 -6.25
CA ALA A 253 16.13 -1.64 -5.50
C ALA A 253 16.38 -0.29 -6.18
N ILE A 254 17.63 -0.01 -6.56
CA ILE A 254 18.01 1.23 -7.29
C ILE A 254 17.24 1.34 -8.61
N ARG A 255 17.07 0.24 -9.35
CA ARG A 255 16.30 0.25 -10.61
C ARG A 255 14.83 0.56 -10.38
N PHE A 256 14.20 0.00 -9.34
CA PHE A 256 12.82 0.33 -8.98
C PHE A 256 12.68 1.80 -8.58
N ILE A 257 13.61 2.31 -7.76
CA ILE A 257 13.62 3.71 -7.34
C ILE A 257 13.79 4.63 -8.55
N LEU A 258 14.78 4.38 -9.40
CA LEU A 258 15.03 5.18 -10.60
C LEU A 258 13.83 5.17 -11.55
N PHE A 259 13.25 3.99 -11.78
CA PHE A 259 12.04 3.88 -12.60
C PHE A 259 10.85 4.61 -11.99
N GLY A 260 10.67 4.52 -10.67
CA GLY A 260 9.65 5.26 -9.95
C GLY A 260 9.84 6.77 -10.07
N VAL A 261 11.05 7.28 -9.83
CA VAL A 261 11.40 8.69 -9.97
C VAL A 261 11.17 9.18 -11.39
N LEU A 262 11.57 8.40 -12.41
CA LEU A 262 11.34 8.75 -13.81
C LEU A 262 9.84 8.80 -14.14
N LEU A 263 9.08 7.79 -13.71
CA LEU A 263 7.65 7.69 -13.98
C LEU A 263 6.88 8.83 -13.29
N PHE A 264 7.08 9.01 -11.99
CA PHE A 264 6.41 10.08 -11.24
C PHE A 264 6.93 11.46 -11.63
N GLY A 265 8.23 11.61 -11.93
CA GLY A 265 8.82 12.87 -12.40
C GLY A 265 8.26 13.29 -13.75
N ALA A 266 8.16 12.36 -14.71
CA ALA A 266 7.50 12.62 -15.98
C ALA A 266 6.03 13.02 -15.78
N MET A 267 5.30 12.35 -14.89
CA MET A 267 3.91 12.70 -14.58
C MET A 267 3.78 14.08 -13.94
N VAL A 268 4.72 14.47 -13.06
CA VAL A 268 4.74 15.78 -12.40
C VAL A 268 5.06 16.90 -13.40
N LEU A 269 6.05 16.70 -14.27
CA LEU A 269 6.39 17.68 -15.32
C LEU A 269 5.25 17.86 -16.34
N ILE A 270 4.52 16.79 -16.67
CA ILE A 270 3.31 16.88 -17.51
C ILE A 270 2.17 17.55 -16.73
N ALA A 271 2.10 17.34 -15.42
CA ALA A 271 1.02 17.84 -14.56
C ALA A 271 1.09 19.33 -14.27
N ILE A 272 2.27 19.80 -13.91
CA ILE A 272 2.53 21.11 -13.32
C ILE A 272 3.52 21.81 -14.24
N ARG A 273 2.99 22.59 -15.18
CA ARG A 273 3.81 23.34 -16.15
C ARG A 273 4.66 24.44 -15.50
N GLU A 274 4.33 24.81 -14.26
CA GLU A 274 5.03 25.82 -13.47
C GLU A 274 6.37 25.33 -12.92
N LEU A 275 6.61 24.01 -12.87
CA LEU A 275 7.91 23.47 -12.44
C LEU A 275 8.92 23.59 -13.59
N HIS A 276 10.02 24.32 -13.36
CA HIS A 276 11.00 24.64 -14.39
C HIS A 276 12.24 23.77 -14.24
N GLY A 277 12.10 22.51 -14.63
CA GLY A 277 13.23 21.59 -14.80
C GLY A 277 13.23 20.39 -13.87
N VAL A 278 14.30 19.61 -13.98
CA VAL A 278 14.43 18.32 -13.26
C VAL A 278 14.66 18.53 -11.77
N GLY A 279 15.32 19.61 -11.37
CA GLY A 279 15.58 19.96 -9.96
C GLY A 279 14.28 20.12 -9.18
N ASP A 280 13.40 21.01 -9.64
CA ASP A 280 12.11 21.29 -8.98
C ASP A 280 11.22 20.04 -8.94
N ALA A 281 11.23 19.21 -9.99
CA ALA A 281 10.49 17.95 -10.00
C ALA A 281 11.02 16.96 -8.95
N LEU A 282 12.34 16.87 -8.77
CA LEU A 282 12.95 16.01 -7.76
C LEU A 282 12.67 16.53 -6.34
N GLU A 283 12.75 17.84 -6.12
CA GLU A 283 12.40 18.46 -4.85
C GLU A 283 10.92 18.24 -4.51
N PHE A 284 10.03 18.43 -5.48
CA PHE A 284 8.61 18.15 -5.31
C PHE A 284 8.34 16.68 -4.96
N LEU A 285 9.00 15.73 -5.64
CA LEU A 285 8.88 14.31 -5.32
C LEU A 285 9.44 13.99 -3.94
N PHE A 286 10.58 14.57 -3.58
CA PHE A 286 11.19 14.42 -2.26
C PHE A 286 10.24 14.90 -1.16
N TYR A 287 9.71 16.11 -1.31
CA TYR A 287 8.73 16.68 -0.39
C TYR A 287 7.48 15.78 -0.29
N ARG A 288 6.93 15.32 -1.42
CA ARG A 288 5.76 14.43 -1.47
C ARG A 288 5.97 13.06 -0.81
N ILE A 289 7.14 12.46 -0.97
CA ILE A 289 7.40 11.09 -0.49
C ILE A 289 7.84 11.10 0.97
N PHE A 290 8.62 12.09 1.39
CA PHE A 290 9.28 12.04 2.71
C PHE A 290 8.79 13.10 3.70
N MET A 291 8.40 14.29 3.24
CA MET A 291 8.03 15.38 4.15
C MET A 291 6.53 15.35 4.44
N ILE A 292 5.68 15.30 3.41
CA ILE A 292 4.22 15.30 3.58
C ILE A 292 3.72 14.21 4.54
N PRO A 293 4.18 12.94 4.48
CA PRO A 293 3.71 11.94 5.43
C PRO A 293 4.03 12.25 6.90
N ASN A 294 5.15 12.93 7.15
CA ASN A 294 5.57 13.33 8.50
C ASN A 294 4.90 14.65 8.94
N GLU A 295 4.65 15.55 7.99
CA GLU A 295 3.83 16.76 8.17
C GLU A 295 2.41 16.42 8.59
N SER A 296 1.73 15.53 7.84
CA SER A 296 0.38 15.06 8.19
C SER A 296 0.34 14.38 9.57
N LEU A 297 1.40 13.66 9.98
CA LEU A 297 1.48 13.11 11.33
C LEU A 297 1.54 14.21 12.39
N LEU A 298 2.35 15.25 12.17
CA LEU A 298 2.43 16.38 13.09
C LEU A 298 1.11 17.14 13.17
N GLU A 299 0.41 17.34 12.05
CA GLU A 299 -0.92 17.95 12.01
C GLU A 299 -1.91 17.23 12.97
N TYR A 300 -1.89 15.89 13.02
CA TYR A 300 -2.74 15.12 13.93
C TYR A 300 -2.36 15.32 15.39
N TYR A 301 -1.06 15.32 15.73
CA TYR A 301 -0.60 15.43 17.12
C TYR A 301 -0.72 16.83 17.69
N THR A 302 -0.74 17.86 16.84
CA THR A 302 -1.04 19.23 17.29
C THR A 302 -2.55 19.45 17.39
N ALA A 303 -3.35 18.94 16.45
CA ALA A 303 -4.80 19.08 16.48
C ALA A 303 -5.44 18.30 17.64
N ILE A 304 -4.95 17.08 17.94
CA ILE A 304 -5.55 16.17 18.92
C ILE A 304 -4.56 15.87 20.06
N PRO A 305 -4.88 16.14 21.33
CA PRO A 305 -6.20 16.57 21.84
C PRO A 305 -6.39 18.09 21.95
N SER A 306 -5.44 18.91 21.49
CA SER A 306 -5.38 20.35 21.81
C SER A 306 -6.61 21.15 21.32
N VAL A 307 -7.07 20.86 20.10
CA VAL A 307 -8.19 21.56 19.44
C VAL A 307 -9.39 20.62 19.32
N ILE A 308 -9.14 19.37 18.93
CA ILE A 308 -10.16 18.34 18.74
C ILE A 308 -9.96 17.28 19.83
N PRO A 309 -11.01 16.92 20.60
CA PRO A 309 -10.89 15.85 21.58
C PRO A 309 -10.70 14.48 20.92
N TYR A 310 -10.15 13.52 21.66
CA TYR A 310 -10.10 12.13 21.21
C TYR A 310 -11.50 11.62 20.89
N SER A 311 -11.60 10.85 19.81
CA SER A 311 -12.88 10.39 19.29
C SER A 311 -13.41 9.16 20.02
N TRP A 312 -12.57 8.40 20.73
CA TRP A 312 -12.96 7.18 21.46
C TRP A 312 -13.74 6.17 20.60
N GLY A 313 -13.34 6.05 19.33
CA GLY A 313 -14.01 5.19 18.34
C GLY A 313 -15.32 5.75 17.77
N SER A 314 -15.79 6.92 18.21
CA SER A 314 -17.04 7.56 17.71
C SER A 314 -16.98 8.00 16.24
N LYS A 315 -15.81 7.94 15.62
CA LYS A 315 -15.58 8.28 14.21
C LYS A 315 -15.22 7.06 13.34
N SER A 316 -15.34 5.84 13.87
CA SER A 316 -15.32 4.62 13.06
C SER A 316 -16.55 4.58 12.15
N SER A 317 -16.40 5.14 10.94
CA SER A 317 -17.52 5.56 10.10
C SER A 317 -18.47 4.43 9.73
N TRP A 318 -17.99 3.22 9.46
CA TRP A 318 -18.88 2.15 8.97
C TRP A 318 -19.83 1.60 10.05
N LEU A 319 -19.34 1.40 11.28
CA LEU A 319 -20.15 0.85 12.37
C LEU A 319 -21.17 1.88 12.84
N ILE A 320 -20.76 3.14 12.93
CA ILE A 320 -21.59 4.23 13.42
C ILE A 320 -22.55 4.74 12.35
N SER A 321 -22.14 4.82 11.08
CA SER A 321 -23.09 5.11 10.00
C SER A 321 -24.14 4.02 9.82
N PHE A 322 -23.83 2.76 10.17
CA PHE A 322 -24.83 1.69 10.20
C PHE A 322 -25.78 1.79 11.41
N LEU A 323 -25.30 2.28 12.56
CA LEU A 323 -26.06 2.30 13.82
C LEU A 323 -26.76 3.63 14.13
N ALA A 324 -26.21 4.77 13.72
CA ALA A 324 -26.59 6.11 14.18
C ALA A 324 -27.25 6.99 13.10
N GLY A 325 -27.36 6.52 11.85
CA GLY A 325 -28.11 7.18 10.79
C GLY A 325 -27.51 8.47 10.21
N GLU A 326 -26.64 9.17 10.95
CA GLU A 326 -25.92 10.36 10.47
C GLU A 326 -24.42 10.07 10.28
N PRO A 327 -23.83 10.40 9.12
CA PRO A 327 -22.41 10.24 8.90
C PRO A 327 -21.63 11.31 9.67
N ASN A 328 -20.86 10.91 10.69
CA ASN A 328 -19.87 11.78 11.31
C ASN A 328 -18.77 12.15 10.31
N GLU A 329 -18.33 13.41 10.35
CA GLU A 329 -17.22 13.86 9.52
C GLU A 329 -15.93 13.07 9.84
N PRO A 330 -15.26 12.52 8.82
CA PRO A 330 -14.00 11.82 9.00
C PRO A 330 -12.92 12.68 9.66
N THR A 331 -12.12 12.08 10.55
CA THR A 331 -11.04 12.74 11.30
C THR A 331 -10.05 13.48 10.39
N TYR A 332 -9.70 12.91 9.24
CA TYR A 332 -8.76 13.52 8.29
C TYR A 332 -9.26 14.85 7.69
N LEU A 333 -10.58 15.08 7.64
CA LEU A 333 -11.16 16.37 7.21
C LEU A 333 -11.08 17.39 8.34
N LEU A 334 -11.42 16.96 9.56
CA LEU A 334 -11.40 17.83 10.74
C LEU A 334 -9.98 18.33 11.03
N VAL A 335 -8.98 17.45 11.00
CA VAL A 335 -7.56 17.83 11.19
C VAL A 335 -7.10 18.76 10.07
N GLY A 336 -7.47 18.48 8.82
CA GLY A 336 -7.16 19.35 7.69
C GLY A 336 -7.76 20.76 7.84
N ALA A 337 -9.00 20.85 8.32
CA ALA A 337 -9.70 22.12 8.56
C ALA A 337 -9.02 22.96 9.63
N VAL A 338 -8.53 22.34 10.72
CA VAL A 338 -7.83 23.05 11.81
C VAL A 338 -6.61 23.82 11.31
N HIS A 339 -5.77 23.20 10.48
CA HIS A 339 -4.49 23.79 10.09
C HIS A 339 -4.56 24.60 8.79
N ARG A 340 -5.46 24.25 7.89
CA ARG A 340 -5.51 24.84 6.53
C ARG A 340 -6.67 25.81 6.36
N GLY A 341 -7.60 25.90 7.31
CA GLY A 341 -8.70 26.86 7.29
C GLY A 341 -9.67 26.71 6.12
N VAL A 342 -9.64 25.57 5.42
CA VAL A 342 -10.46 25.29 4.23
C VAL A 342 -11.20 23.98 4.45
N GLU A 343 -12.53 24.05 4.50
CA GLU A 343 -13.41 22.88 4.53
C GLU A 343 -13.19 22.03 3.26
N GLY A 344 -13.00 20.73 3.45
CA GLY A 344 -12.71 19.78 2.37
C GLY A 344 -11.23 19.53 2.09
N SER A 345 -10.30 20.19 2.80
CA SER A 345 -8.88 19.80 2.79
C SER A 345 -8.68 18.53 3.61
N THR A 346 -7.97 17.55 3.03
CA THR A 346 -7.72 16.26 3.67
C THR A 346 -6.30 16.20 4.21
N SER A 347 -6.12 15.79 5.47
CA SER A 347 -4.84 15.37 6.03
C SER A 347 -4.82 13.87 6.17
N THR A 348 -4.27 13.15 5.18
CA THR A 348 -4.12 11.69 5.28
C THR A 348 -2.73 11.39 5.83
N ALA A 349 -2.69 10.65 6.94
CA ALA A 349 -1.47 10.29 7.64
C ALA A 349 -1.35 8.78 7.80
N LEU A 350 -0.15 8.31 8.17
CA LEU A 350 0.13 6.94 8.59
C LEU A 350 -0.92 6.45 9.59
N PHE A 351 -1.32 5.18 9.51
CA PHE A 351 -2.39 4.59 10.33
C PHE A 351 -2.34 4.88 11.84
N ILE A 352 -1.16 5.16 12.40
CA ILE A 352 -1.00 5.53 13.81
C ILE A 352 -1.66 6.85 14.17
N ALA A 353 -1.85 7.75 13.20
CA ALA A 353 -2.48 9.04 13.39
C ALA A 353 -3.95 8.89 13.72
N ASP A 354 -4.66 8.04 12.96
CA ASP A 354 -6.06 7.70 13.25
C ASP A 354 -6.16 6.85 14.54
N ALA A 355 -5.21 5.95 14.79
CA ALA A 355 -5.16 5.21 16.05
C ALA A 355 -4.98 6.13 17.27
N TRP A 356 -4.14 7.17 17.15
CA TRP A 356 -3.99 8.23 18.14
C TRP A 356 -5.27 9.03 18.31
N ALA A 357 -5.89 9.45 17.20
CA ALA A 357 -7.12 10.23 17.22
C ALA A 357 -8.29 9.50 17.88
N ASP A 358 -8.41 8.20 17.62
CA ASP A 358 -9.52 7.40 18.12
C ASP A 358 -9.29 6.84 19.52
N PHE A 359 -8.06 6.45 19.88
CA PHE A 359 -7.80 5.70 21.11
C PHE A 359 -6.52 6.12 21.86
N SER A 360 -5.95 7.28 21.54
CA SER A 360 -4.75 7.82 22.18
C SER A 360 -3.59 6.79 22.20
N TRP A 361 -2.83 6.72 23.30
CA TRP A 361 -1.70 5.80 23.49
C TRP A 361 -2.06 4.33 23.34
N ILE A 362 -3.26 3.93 23.79
CA ILE A 362 -3.73 2.54 23.67
C ILE A 362 -3.92 2.18 22.19
N GLY A 363 -4.45 3.11 21.40
CA GLY A 363 -4.58 2.97 19.95
C GLY A 363 -3.24 2.74 19.28
N VAL A 364 -2.27 3.62 19.55
CA VAL A 364 -0.92 3.51 19.00
C VAL A 364 -0.31 2.14 19.28
N LEU A 365 -0.40 1.66 20.53
CA LEU A 365 0.14 0.35 20.93
C LEU A 365 -0.57 -0.81 20.22
N LEU A 366 -1.90 -0.89 20.36
CA LEU A 366 -2.67 -2.05 19.88
C LEU A 366 -2.70 -2.14 18.35
N PHE A 367 -2.91 -1.02 17.65
CA PHE A 367 -2.97 -1.02 16.19
C PHE A 367 -1.61 -1.29 15.57
N SER A 368 -0.52 -0.79 16.15
CA SER A 368 0.84 -1.07 15.67
C SER A 368 1.21 -2.53 15.88
N LEU A 369 0.88 -3.09 17.05
CA LEU A 369 1.07 -4.51 17.34
C LEU A 369 0.29 -5.39 16.36
N PHE A 370 -1.00 -5.08 16.18
CA PHE A 370 -1.87 -5.81 15.26
C PHE A 370 -1.39 -5.70 13.81
N ALA A 371 -0.97 -4.52 13.35
CA ALA A 371 -0.46 -4.34 12.00
C ALA A 371 0.77 -5.22 11.73
N GLY A 372 1.74 -5.23 12.65
CA GLY A 372 2.92 -6.11 12.56
C GLY A 372 2.55 -7.60 12.54
N PHE A 373 1.66 -8.01 13.46
CA PHE A 373 1.18 -9.39 13.55
C PHE A 373 0.43 -9.84 12.29
N PHE A 374 -0.52 -9.04 11.82
CA PHE A 374 -1.37 -9.35 10.68
C PHE A 374 -0.59 -9.42 9.37
N ILE A 375 0.29 -8.45 9.11
CA ILE A 375 1.14 -8.46 7.91
C ILE A 375 2.05 -9.69 7.90
N ARG A 376 2.60 -10.06 9.06
CA ARG A 376 3.43 -11.26 9.16
C ARG A 376 2.64 -12.55 8.99
N LEU A 377 1.41 -12.61 9.49
CA LEU A 377 0.50 -13.73 9.28
C LEU A 377 0.21 -13.93 7.78
N LEU A 378 -0.07 -12.85 7.04
CA LEU A 378 -0.25 -12.91 5.59
C LEU A 378 0.97 -13.49 4.88
N ASP A 379 2.16 -13.04 5.28
CA ASP A 379 3.43 -13.58 4.77
C ASP A 379 3.56 -15.09 5.01
N ILE A 380 3.33 -15.55 6.24
CA ILE A 380 3.38 -16.97 6.60
C ILE A 380 2.38 -17.78 5.75
N GLU A 381 1.15 -17.30 5.60
CA GLU A 381 0.12 -17.95 4.79
C GLU A 381 0.47 -18.00 3.30
N LEU A 382 1.00 -16.90 2.75
CA LEU A 382 1.27 -16.77 1.34
C LEU A 382 2.58 -17.47 0.95
N PHE A 383 3.70 -17.10 1.53
CA PHE A 383 5.00 -17.56 1.06
C PHE A 383 5.48 -18.82 1.78
N VAL A 384 5.32 -18.93 3.10
CA VAL A 384 5.84 -20.08 3.87
C VAL A 384 4.98 -21.32 3.61
N LYS A 385 3.66 -21.19 3.77
CA LYS A 385 2.74 -22.33 3.71
C LYS A 385 2.35 -22.73 2.29
N ARG A 386 2.09 -21.76 1.40
CA ARG A 386 1.66 -22.04 0.01
C ARG A 386 2.80 -22.04 -1.01
N GLY A 387 3.92 -21.38 -0.72
CA GLY A 387 5.03 -21.25 -1.66
C GLY A 387 4.65 -20.53 -2.97
N LYS A 388 5.46 -20.75 -4.01
CA LYS A 388 5.41 -19.97 -5.26
C LYS A 388 4.30 -20.42 -6.20
N THR A 389 3.13 -19.80 -6.08
CA THR A 389 1.98 -19.99 -6.97
C THR A 389 1.58 -18.68 -7.65
N VAL A 390 0.79 -18.75 -8.73
CA VAL A 390 0.21 -17.57 -9.40
C VAL A 390 -0.54 -16.68 -8.41
N ALA A 391 -1.40 -17.30 -7.60
CA ALA A 391 -2.20 -16.60 -6.60
C ALA A 391 -1.33 -15.95 -5.51
N THR A 392 -0.30 -16.66 -5.03
CA THR A 392 0.62 -16.14 -4.02
C THR A 392 1.34 -14.89 -4.51
N ILE A 393 1.89 -14.92 -5.72
CA ILE A 393 2.61 -13.76 -6.29
C ILE A 393 1.67 -12.56 -6.44
N ALA A 394 0.46 -12.79 -6.96
CA ALA A 394 -0.55 -11.72 -7.08
C ALA A 394 -0.98 -11.18 -5.71
N GLY A 395 -1.12 -12.05 -4.70
CA GLY A 395 -1.45 -11.67 -3.33
C GLY A 395 -0.37 -10.83 -2.67
N LEU A 396 0.92 -11.17 -2.86
CA LEU A 396 2.04 -10.37 -2.38
C LEU A 396 2.06 -8.98 -3.04
N ALA A 397 1.89 -8.91 -4.36
CA ALA A 397 1.86 -7.63 -5.08
C ALA A 397 0.67 -6.73 -4.69
N LEU A 398 -0.49 -7.31 -4.42
CA LEU A 398 -1.63 -6.60 -3.86
C LEU A 398 -1.31 -6.11 -2.43
N GLY A 399 -0.68 -6.97 -1.61
CA GLY A 399 -0.28 -6.62 -0.25
C GLY A 399 0.73 -5.47 -0.18
N HIS A 400 1.65 -5.35 -1.13
CA HIS A 400 2.56 -4.18 -1.21
C HIS A 400 1.80 -2.87 -1.38
N TYR A 401 0.73 -2.86 -2.17
CA TYR A 401 -0.14 -1.70 -2.28
C TYR A 401 -0.92 -1.44 -1.00
N GLY A 402 -1.46 -2.48 -0.36
CA GLY A 402 -2.10 -2.37 0.94
C GLY A 402 -1.19 -1.76 2.01
N ILE A 403 0.09 -2.14 2.03
CA ILE A 403 1.11 -1.55 2.91
C ILE A 403 1.32 -0.07 2.58
N PHE A 404 1.47 0.28 1.30
CA PHE A 404 1.63 1.68 0.89
C PHE A 404 0.43 2.55 1.30
N VAL A 405 -0.79 2.01 1.17
CA VAL A 405 -2.01 2.67 1.64
C VAL A 405 -2.01 2.80 3.17
N MET A 406 -1.58 1.76 3.90
CA MET A 406 -1.46 1.80 5.37
C MET A 406 -0.45 2.84 5.89
N LEU A 407 0.63 3.07 5.12
CA LEU A 407 1.64 4.08 5.44
C LEU A 407 1.18 5.52 5.16
N SER A 408 0.05 5.70 4.48
CA SER A 408 -0.48 7.01 4.08
C SER A 408 -1.90 7.27 4.56
N THR A 409 -2.58 6.27 5.13
CA THR A 409 -3.99 6.36 5.58
C THR A 409 -4.27 5.44 6.78
N ALA A 410 -5.48 5.52 7.32
CA ALA A 410 -6.01 4.62 8.34
C ALA A 410 -5.81 3.12 8.02
N LEU A 411 -5.60 2.31 9.08
CA LEU A 411 -5.48 0.85 8.96
C LEU A 411 -6.72 0.21 8.31
N GLN A 412 -7.92 0.67 8.68
CA GLN A 412 -9.17 0.15 8.12
C GLN A 412 -9.25 0.37 6.61
N THR A 413 -8.84 1.56 6.14
CA THR A 413 -8.76 1.90 4.71
C THR A 413 -7.76 0.99 4.00
N ALA A 414 -6.61 0.71 4.60
CA ALA A 414 -5.64 -0.22 4.05
C ALA A 414 -6.15 -1.67 3.99
N MET A 415 -6.92 -2.10 5.00
CA MET A 415 -7.52 -3.44 5.01
C MET A 415 -8.57 -3.60 3.93
N MET A 416 -9.47 -2.63 3.77
CA MET A 416 -10.61 -2.69 2.85
C MET A 416 -10.25 -2.21 1.43
N THR A 417 -9.82 -0.95 1.31
CA THR A 417 -9.52 -0.29 0.03
C THR A 417 -8.12 -0.60 -0.48
N GLY A 418 -7.17 -0.84 0.43
CA GLY A 418 -5.85 -1.39 0.09
C GLY A 418 -5.86 -2.91 -0.13
N GLY A 419 -6.96 -3.59 0.23
CA GLY A 419 -7.23 -4.98 -0.11
C GLY A 419 -6.50 -6.01 0.76
N LEU A 420 -5.84 -5.61 1.86
CA LEU A 420 -5.07 -6.56 2.69
C LEU A 420 -5.94 -7.71 3.20
N ILE A 421 -7.19 -7.44 3.60
CA ILE A 421 -8.10 -8.50 4.09
C ILE A 421 -8.59 -9.40 2.95
N LEU A 422 -8.65 -8.87 1.73
CA LEU A 422 -9.12 -9.59 0.54
C LEU A 422 -8.07 -10.55 -0.02
N ILE A 423 -6.80 -10.43 0.36
CA ILE A 423 -5.72 -11.27 -0.16
C ILE A 423 -6.02 -12.75 0.08
N ILE A 424 -6.34 -13.15 1.31
CA ILE A 424 -6.57 -14.58 1.62
C ILE A 424 -7.79 -15.14 0.87
N PRO A 425 -8.98 -14.50 0.91
CA PRO A 425 -10.14 -14.95 0.12
C PRO A 425 -9.83 -15.06 -1.39
N LEU A 426 -9.18 -14.06 -1.98
CA LEU A 426 -8.85 -14.05 -3.41
C LEU A 426 -7.86 -15.17 -3.77
N VAL A 427 -6.85 -15.39 -2.93
CA VAL A 427 -5.86 -16.44 -3.12
C VAL A 427 -6.49 -17.83 -2.99
N VAL A 428 -7.39 -18.03 -2.01
CA VAL A 428 -8.15 -19.28 -1.83
C VAL A 428 -9.07 -19.53 -3.03
N ALA A 429 -9.83 -18.52 -3.46
CA ALA A 429 -10.76 -18.63 -4.58
C ALA A 429 -10.06 -19.06 -5.88
N LEU A 430 -8.85 -18.55 -6.12
CA LEU A 430 -8.08 -18.89 -7.31
C LEU A 430 -7.38 -20.27 -7.21
N SER A 431 -7.03 -20.74 -6.00
CA SER A 431 -6.17 -21.93 -5.87
C SER A 431 -6.86 -23.29 -5.98
N SER A 432 -8.21 -23.39 -5.92
CA SER A 432 -9.05 -24.64 -5.92
C SER A 432 -8.58 -25.82 -5.04
N SER A 433 -7.45 -25.70 -4.37
CA SER A 433 -6.90 -26.69 -3.46
C SER A 433 -6.81 -25.99 -2.10
N LEU A 434 -7.71 -26.41 -1.22
CA LEU A 434 -7.56 -26.30 0.23
C LEU A 434 -6.54 -27.32 0.75
N LYS A 435 -5.87 -28.08 -0.14
CA LYS A 435 -4.76 -28.95 0.27
C LYS A 435 -3.52 -28.11 0.44
N TRP A 436 -3.40 -27.62 1.67
CA TRP A 436 -2.14 -27.32 2.33
C TRP A 436 -1.27 -28.56 2.22
N VAL A 437 -0.32 -28.55 1.28
CA VAL A 437 0.75 -29.54 1.28
C VAL A 437 1.90 -28.85 1.99
N PRO A 438 2.07 -29.02 3.31
CA PRO A 438 3.39 -28.79 3.89
C PRO A 438 4.34 -29.67 3.08
N ASP A 439 5.39 -29.06 2.53
CA ASP A 439 6.48 -29.84 1.95
C ASP A 439 6.96 -30.80 3.03
N ASN A 440 6.57 -32.07 2.94
CA ASN A 440 7.34 -33.12 3.59
C ASN A 440 8.72 -33.02 2.95
N ASN A 441 9.72 -32.64 3.74
CA ASN A 441 11.14 -32.55 3.39
C ASN A 441 11.77 -33.89 2.93
N ASN A 442 10.96 -34.85 2.46
CA ASN A 442 11.38 -36.18 2.06
C ASN A 442 11.32 -36.32 0.53
N GLY A 443 12.29 -35.73 -0.18
CA GLY A 443 12.83 -36.23 -1.46
C GLY A 443 11.86 -36.74 -2.54
N GLY A 444 10.62 -36.27 -2.60
CA GLY A 444 9.58 -36.84 -3.46
C GLY A 444 9.67 -36.32 -4.89
N ARG A 445 10.10 -37.20 -5.81
CA ARG A 445 9.98 -37.02 -7.27
C ARG A 445 8.54 -36.67 -7.65
N GLU A 446 8.25 -35.40 -7.91
CA GLU A 446 7.05 -35.03 -8.65
C GLU A 446 7.31 -35.29 -10.14
N GLN A 447 6.48 -36.17 -10.72
CA GLN A 447 6.46 -36.46 -12.15
C GLN A 447 6.25 -35.18 -12.94
N LEU A 448 7.30 -34.76 -13.65
CA LEU A 448 7.20 -33.84 -14.77
C LEU A 448 6.24 -34.45 -15.79
N VAL A 449 5.07 -33.83 -15.95
CA VAL A 449 4.23 -34.09 -17.12
C VAL A 449 5.00 -33.56 -18.33
N THR A 450 5.67 -34.45 -19.03
CA THR A 450 6.15 -34.22 -20.38
C THR A 450 4.93 -34.02 -21.27
N THR A 451 4.70 -32.79 -21.70
CA THR A 451 3.75 -32.49 -22.78
C THR A 451 4.35 -32.97 -24.08
N GLY A 452 3.76 -34.02 -24.67
CA GLY A 452 3.81 -34.28 -26.10
C GLY A 452 2.85 -33.38 -26.87
#